data_AF-A0A2E2HD44-F1
#
_entry.id   AF-A0A2E2HD44-F1
#
_cell.length_a   1.000
_cell.length_b   1.000
_cell.length_c   1.000
_cell.angle_alpha   90.00
_cell.angle_beta   90.00
_cell.angle_gamma   90.00
#
_symmetry.space_group_name_H-M   'P 1'
#
loop_
_entity.id
_entity.type
_entity.pdbx_description
1 polymer ?
#
loop_
_entity_poly.entity_id
_entity_poly.type
_entity_poly.pdbx_seq_one_letter_code
_entity_poly.pdbx_strand_id
1 'polypeptide(L)'
;MPSARFNKRLRVFAGPNGSGKSTIIKALRNIKANGRPIDFGIYINADDIANDLRQGSFSFKQYESGKITRTDFTEHALLSGLINKNFPEASFKKCFTLNNAGEFKLVDKAWDEHMAQLMADFLRNRLLQREKKISFETVFSHPSKLDFMKKAASQGYKIYLYFIATESPLINISRIKEVRTPQGGHDVPEKKSKLAIRAHWGYFMMLPS
;
A
#
# COMPACT_ATOMS: atom_id res chain seq x y z
N MET A 1 2.06 38.68 2.51
CA MET A 1 2.60 37.61 1.65
C MET A 1 1.69 36.39 1.76
N PRO A 2 1.19 35.77 0.68
CA PRO A 2 0.34 34.60 0.81
C PRO A 2 1.19 33.40 1.22
N SER A 3 0.95 32.91 2.44
CA SER A 3 1.62 31.77 3.07
C SER A 3 1.61 30.51 2.18
N ALA A 4 2.76 29.83 2.11
CA ALA A 4 2.98 28.60 1.34
C ALA A 4 1.85 27.57 1.55
N ARG A 5 0.98 27.40 0.54
CA ARG A 5 -0.13 26.44 0.52
C ARG A 5 0.37 25.00 0.74
N PHE A 6 -0.03 24.40 1.86
CA PHE A 6 0.10 22.99 2.28
C PHE A 6 0.78 22.01 1.29
N ASN A 7 2.02 21.62 1.59
CA ASN A 7 2.88 20.76 0.76
C ASN A 7 2.82 19.25 1.11
N LYS A 8 1.99 18.84 2.10
CA LYS A 8 1.82 17.42 2.51
C LYS A 8 0.52 16.84 1.95
N ARG A 9 0.62 15.76 1.15
CA ARG A 9 -0.54 15.12 0.49
C ARG A 9 -0.44 13.62 0.56
N LEU A 10 -1.56 12.98 0.90
CA LEU A 10 -1.73 11.54 0.89
C LEU A 10 -2.86 11.17 -0.07
N ARG A 11 -2.58 10.33 -1.06
CA ARG A 11 -3.61 9.77 -1.94
C ARG A 11 -3.80 8.29 -1.66
N VAL A 12 -5.04 7.88 -1.41
CA VAL A 12 -5.38 6.49 -1.14
C VAL A 12 -6.34 6.01 -2.21
N PHE A 13 -5.95 4.96 -2.92
CA PHE A 13 -6.78 4.33 -3.94
C PHE A 13 -7.36 3.05 -3.36
N ALA A 14 -8.66 3.07 -3.10
CA ALA A 14 -9.38 2.05 -2.37
C ALA A 14 -10.39 1.33 -3.26
N GLY A 15 -10.60 0.04 -3.01
CA GLY A 15 -11.59 -0.74 -3.75
C GLY A 15 -11.35 -2.24 -3.65
N PRO A 16 -12.39 -3.07 -3.83
CA PRO A 16 -12.23 -4.52 -3.78
C PRO A 16 -11.30 -5.05 -4.87
N ASN A 17 -10.80 -6.28 -4.72
CA ASN A 17 -10.07 -6.95 -5.80
C ASN A 17 -10.95 -7.01 -7.06
N GLY A 18 -10.34 -6.91 -8.25
CA GLY A 18 -11.06 -6.94 -9.52
C GLY A 18 -11.80 -5.64 -9.91
N SER A 19 -11.82 -4.61 -9.05
CA SER A 19 -12.57 -3.37 -9.33
C SER A 19 -11.96 -2.46 -10.40
N GLY A 20 -10.80 -2.79 -10.94
CA GLY A 20 -10.11 -2.00 -11.96
C GLY A 20 -9.25 -0.85 -11.40
N LYS A 21 -8.89 -0.88 -10.10
CA LYS A 21 -8.00 0.12 -9.47
C LYS A 21 -6.77 0.43 -10.30
N SER A 22 -5.99 -0.58 -10.66
CA SER A 22 -4.74 -0.40 -11.40
C SER A 22 -4.96 0.25 -12.76
N THR A 23 -6.06 -0.08 -13.46
CA THR A 23 -6.43 0.55 -14.73
C THR A 23 -6.74 2.04 -14.55
N ILE A 24 -7.56 2.37 -13.55
CA ILE A 24 -7.92 3.77 -13.26
C ILE A 24 -6.70 4.56 -12.77
N ILE A 25 -5.84 3.98 -11.94
CA ILE A 25 -4.62 4.63 -11.45
C ILE A 25 -3.68 4.96 -12.61
N LYS A 26 -3.51 4.03 -13.56
CA LYS A 26 -2.74 4.28 -14.80
C LYS A 26 -3.34 5.43 -15.60
N ALA A 27 -4.66 5.46 -15.76
CA ALA A 27 -5.35 6.56 -16.44
C ALA A 27 -5.15 7.91 -15.71
N LEU A 28 -5.31 7.93 -14.38
CA LEU A 28 -5.17 9.12 -13.55
C LEU A 28 -3.77 9.74 -13.60
N ARG A 29 -2.72 8.93 -13.82
CA ARG A 29 -1.35 9.44 -14.02
C ARG A 29 -1.23 10.32 -15.27
N ASN A 30 -2.08 10.10 -16.27
CA ASN A 30 -2.07 10.85 -17.54
C ASN A 30 -3.10 11.98 -17.57
N ILE A 31 -3.98 12.09 -16.55
CA ILE A 31 -5.01 13.11 -16.47
C ILE A 31 -4.43 14.40 -15.85
N LYS A 32 -4.86 15.54 -16.39
CA LYS A 32 -4.61 16.86 -15.82
C LYS A 32 -5.87 17.38 -15.12
N ALA A 33 -5.74 17.78 -13.86
CA ALA A 33 -6.78 18.50 -13.13
C ALA A 33 -6.41 19.99 -13.13
N ASN A 34 -7.31 20.87 -13.60
CA ASN A 34 -7.05 22.31 -13.75
C ASN A 34 -5.74 22.62 -14.51
N GLY A 35 -5.50 21.89 -15.61
CA GLY A 35 -4.30 22.06 -16.45
C GLY A 35 -3.00 21.48 -15.87
N ARG A 36 -3.00 20.89 -14.67
CA ARG A 36 -1.81 20.31 -14.02
C ARG A 36 -1.93 18.80 -13.85
N PRO A 37 -0.87 18.01 -14.10
CA PRO A 37 -0.86 16.58 -13.79
C PRO A 37 -1.21 16.33 -12.33
N ILE A 38 -1.92 15.23 -12.07
CA ILE A 38 -2.15 14.80 -10.69
C ILE A 38 -0.80 14.37 -10.10
N ASP A 39 -0.35 15.08 -9.07
CA ASP A 39 0.85 14.73 -8.33
C ASP A 39 0.55 13.58 -7.36
N PHE A 40 1.08 12.40 -7.64
CA PHE A 40 0.97 11.19 -6.82
C PHE A 40 2.03 11.12 -5.71
N GLY A 41 3.07 11.95 -5.78
CA GLY A 41 4.26 11.76 -4.97
C GLY A 41 4.86 10.36 -5.14
N ILE A 42 5.37 9.80 -4.05
CA ILE A 42 5.96 8.47 -4.03
C ILE A 42 4.84 7.43 -3.94
N TYR A 43 4.75 6.60 -4.97
CA TYR A 43 3.74 5.55 -5.08
C TYR A 43 4.24 4.24 -4.46
N ILE A 44 3.44 3.66 -3.57
CA ILE A 44 3.77 2.45 -2.83
C ILE A 44 2.68 1.42 -3.06
N ASN A 45 3.03 0.30 -3.67
CA ASN A 45 2.13 -0.82 -3.94
C ASN A 45 2.83 -2.12 -3.52
N ALA A 46 2.14 -2.96 -2.73
CA ALA A 46 2.72 -4.19 -2.20
C ALA A 46 2.91 -5.26 -3.28
N ASP A 47 2.06 -5.31 -4.32
CA ASP A 47 2.20 -6.26 -5.41
C ASP A 47 3.42 -5.92 -6.28
N ASP A 48 3.65 -4.62 -6.55
CA ASP A 48 4.85 -4.14 -7.25
C ASP A 48 6.11 -4.51 -6.46
N ILE A 49 6.11 -4.26 -5.14
CA ILE A 49 7.23 -4.66 -4.26
C ILE A 49 7.43 -6.18 -4.27
N ALA A 50 6.37 -6.99 -4.20
CA ALA A 50 6.49 -8.44 -4.26
C ALA A 50 7.12 -8.92 -5.58
N ASN A 51 6.76 -8.29 -6.70
CA ASN A 51 7.35 -8.59 -8.00
C ASN A 51 8.85 -8.22 -8.04
N ASP A 52 9.22 -7.04 -7.54
CA ASP A 52 10.61 -6.62 -7.43
C ASP A 52 11.44 -7.56 -6.53
N LEU A 53 10.85 -8.05 -5.44
CA LEU A 53 11.47 -9.02 -4.54
C LEU A 53 11.71 -10.37 -5.25
N ARG A 54 10.73 -10.87 -6.01
CA ARG A 54 10.84 -12.14 -6.77
C ARG A 54 11.96 -12.09 -7.80
N GLN A 55 12.08 -10.95 -8.47
CA GLN A 55 13.09 -10.68 -9.50
C GLN A 55 14.46 -10.31 -8.90
N GLY A 56 14.52 -9.99 -7.61
CA GLY A 56 15.75 -9.53 -6.96
C GLY A 56 16.17 -8.12 -7.36
N SER A 57 15.24 -7.32 -7.90
CA SER A 57 15.46 -5.95 -8.37
C SER A 57 15.08 -4.89 -7.33
N PHE A 58 14.45 -5.29 -6.22
CA PHE A 58 14.00 -4.34 -5.20
C PHE A 58 15.15 -3.52 -4.60
N SER A 59 14.95 -2.20 -4.49
CA SER A 59 15.87 -1.31 -3.78
C SER A 59 15.14 -0.23 -3.00
N PHE A 60 15.51 -0.03 -1.74
CA PHE A 60 14.97 1.09 -0.95
C PHE A 60 15.34 2.47 -1.53
N LYS A 61 16.42 2.55 -2.32
CA LYS A 61 16.91 3.80 -2.92
C LYS A 61 15.93 4.42 -3.91
N GLN A 62 15.03 3.62 -4.50
CA GLN A 62 13.96 4.13 -5.38
C GLN A 62 12.89 4.92 -4.61
N TYR A 63 12.91 4.85 -3.28
CA TYR A 63 12.04 5.62 -2.40
C TYR A 63 12.90 6.66 -1.67
N GLU A 64 12.38 7.87 -1.48
CA GLU A 64 13.05 8.95 -0.72
C GLU A 64 13.04 8.71 0.81
N SER A 65 13.24 7.46 1.22
CA SER A 65 13.11 6.91 2.57
C SER A 65 14.29 7.23 3.50
N GLY A 66 15.40 7.72 2.93
CA GLY A 66 16.64 7.98 3.66
C GLY A 66 17.42 6.70 3.94
N LYS A 67 18.40 6.76 4.86
CA LYS A 67 19.14 5.57 5.28
C LYS A 67 18.20 4.65 6.06
N ILE A 68 18.26 3.36 5.73
CA ILE A 68 17.54 2.28 6.39
C ILE A 68 18.59 1.27 6.86
N THR A 69 18.42 0.77 8.07
CA THR A 69 19.27 -0.25 8.70
C THR A 69 18.49 -1.57 8.83
N ARG A 70 19.16 -2.63 9.26
CA ARG A 70 18.42 -3.84 9.64
C ARG A 70 17.63 -3.64 10.94
N THR A 71 18.17 -2.87 11.87
CA THR A 71 17.58 -2.64 13.20
C THR A 71 16.26 -1.89 13.10
N ASP A 72 16.24 -0.71 12.48
CA ASP A 72 15.01 0.09 12.32
C ASP A 72 13.91 -0.65 11.51
N PHE A 73 14.29 -1.39 10.46
CA PHE A 73 13.33 -2.22 9.73
C PHE A 73 12.76 -3.35 10.60
N THR A 74 13.61 -4.02 11.38
CA THR A 74 13.21 -5.11 12.29
C THR A 74 12.31 -4.59 13.41
N GLU A 75 12.66 -3.49 14.05
CA GLU A 75 11.87 -2.86 15.12
C GLU A 75 10.48 -2.46 14.61
N HIS A 76 10.40 -1.80 13.44
CA HIS A 76 9.12 -1.48 12.82
C HIS A 76 8.30 -2.73 12.54
N ALA A 77 8.93 -3.79 12.01
CA ALA A 77 8.24 -5.03 11.70
C ALA A 77 7.57 -5.66 12.93
N LEU A 78 8.30 -5.75 14.04
CA LEU A 78 7.79 -6.32 15.29
C LEU A 78 6.64 -5.49 15.88
N LEU A 79 6.65 -4.16 15.69
CA LEU A 79 5.60 -3.26 16.17
C LEU A 79 4.40 -3.12 15.21
N SER A 80 4.53 -3.55 13.95
CA SER A 80 3.53 -3.32 12.89
C SER A 80 2.24 -4.14 13.05
N GLY A 81 2.27 -5.22 13.84
CA GLY A 81 1.22 -6.24 13.91
C GLY A 81 1.15 -7.16 12.68
N LEU A 82 2.05 -7.01 11.71
CA LEU A 82 2.14 -7.87 10.51
C LEU A 82 2.93 -9.15 10.76
N ILE A 83 3.74 -9.19 11.82
CA ILE A 83 4.36 -10.42 12.33
C ILE A 83 3.31 -11.14 13.19
N ASN A 84 2.91 -12.33 12.74
CA ASN A 84 1.82 -13.10 13.35
C ASN A 84 1.95 -14.59 13.00
N LYS A 85 0.94 -15.42 13.34
CA LYS A 85 0.97 -16.86 13.07
C LYS A 85 1.17 -17.24 11.58
N ASN A 86 0.72 -16.40 10.66
CA ASN A 86 0.87 -16.63 9.23
C ASN A 86 2.21 -16.12 8.70
N PHE A 87 2.87 -15.19 9.40
CA PHE A 87 4.24 -14.75 9.11
C PHE A 87 5.05 -14.66 10.41
N PRO A 88 5.54 -15.80 10.93
CA PRO A 88 6.17 -15.85 12.25
C PRO A 88 7.48 -15.09 12.32
N GLU A 89 7.80 -14.56 13.50
CA GLU A 89 9.04 -13.80 13.74
C GLU A 89 10.31 -14.58 13.35
N ALA A 90 10.34 -15.88 13.64
CA ALA A 90 11.47 -16.75 13.28
C ALA A 90 11.68 -16.83 11.76
N SER A 91 10.58 -16.91 10.99
CA SER A 91 10.60 -16.89 9.52
C SER A 91 11.04 -15.52 9.02
N PHE A 92 10.44 -14.45 9.55
CA PHE A 92 10.81 -13.07 9.21
C PHE A 92 12.30 -12.80 9.38
N LYS A 93 12.89 -13.13 10.54
CA LYS A 93 14.31 -12.88 10.82
C LYS A 93 15.27 -13.61 9.86
N LYS A 94 14.86 -14.76 9.33
CA LYS A 94 15.69 -15.61 8.45
C LYS A 94 15.44 -15.37 6.96
N CYS A 95 14.28 -14.82 6.58
CA CYS A 95 13.86 -14.74 5.19
C CYS A 95 14.51 -13.59 4.39
N PHE A 96 15.32 -12.71 5.00
CA PHE A 96 15.97 -11.61 4.28
C PHE A 96 17.37 -11.25 4.83
N THR A 97 18.18 -10.66 3.96
CA THR A 97 19.38 -9.90 4.32
C THR A 97 19.16 -8.42 4.02
N LEU A 98 19.75 -7.57 4.86
CA LEU A 98 19.78 -6.12 4.67
C LEU A 98 21.12 -5.61 5.19
N ASN A 99 21.98 -5.12 4.29
CA ASN A 99 23.31 -4.65 4.66
C ASN A 99 23.32 -3.14 4.98
N ASN A 100 24.47 -2.63 5.41
CA ASN A 100 24.65 -1.23 5.81
C ASN A 100 24.53 -0.24 4.64
N ALA A 101 24.62 -0.72 3.39
CA ALA A 101 24.40 0.08 2.18
C ALA A 101 22.92 0.18 1.78
N GLY A 102 22.02 -0.45 2.55
CA GLY A 102 20.58 -0.49 2.28
C GLY A 102 20.18 -1.50 1.21
N GLU A 103 21.08 -2.44 0.86
CA GLU A 103 20.79 -3.48 -0.12
C GLU A 103 20.00 -4.59 0.56
N PHE A 104 18.78 -4.78 0.07
CA PHE A 104 17.84 -5.78 0.58
C PHE A 104 17.81 -6.98 -0.35
N LYS A 105 17.84 -8.19 0.21
CA LYS A 105 17.61 -9.42 -0.56
C LYS A 105 16.67 -10.33 0.20
N LEU A 106 15.60 -10.78 -0.47
CA LEU A 106 14.77 -11.86 0.03
C LEU A 106 15.49 -13.19 -0.22
N VAL A 107 15.74 -13.93 0.86
CA VAL A 107 16.41 -15.23 0.85
C VAL A 107 15.38 -16.35 0.63
N ASP A 108 14.26 -16.28 1.34
CA ASP A 108 13.17 -17.24 1.22
C ASP A 108 11.99 -16.61 0.48
N LYS A 109 11.84 -16.99 -0.80
CA LYS A 109 10.82 -16.43 -1.70
C LYS A 109 9.39 -16.80 -1.29
N ALA A 110 9.19 -17.81 -0.46
CA ALA A 110 7.85 -18.15 0.04
C ALA A 110 7.22 -17.02 0.88
N TRP A 111 8.03 -16.06 1.34
CA TRP A 111 7.60 -14.92 2.14
C TRP A 111 7.45 -13.62 1.36
N ASP A 112 7.51 -13.65 0.03
CA ASP A 112 7.49 -12.45 -0.81
C ASP A 112 6.28 -11.53 -0.57
N GLU A 113 5.06 -12.06 -0.53
CA GLU A 113 3.83 -11.29 -0.33
C GLU A 113 3.75 -10.69 1.08
N HIS A 114 4.10 -11.48 2.09
CA HIS A 114 4.12 -11.03 3.48
C HIS A 114 5.19 -9.96 3.71
N MET A 115 6.38 -10.17 3.16
CA MET A 115 7.48 -9.22 3.19
C MET A 115 7.11 -7.94 2.46
N ALA A 116 6.48 -8.03 1.28
CA ALA A 116 6.08 -6.86 0.52
C ALA A 116 5.01 -6.01 1.23
N GLN A 117 4.04 -6.65 1.91
CA GLN A 117 3.07 -5.94 2.75
C GLN A 117 3.74 -5.21 3.91
N LEU A 118 4.71 -5.85 4.56
CA LEU A 118 5.51 -5.27 5.64
C LEU A 118 6.37 -4.10 5.14
N MET A 119 7.04 -4.27 4.00
CA MET A 119 7.86 -3.23 3.39
C MET A 119 7.04 -2.04 2.93
N ALA A 120 5.86 -2.26 2.35
CA ALA A 120 4.93 -1.18 2.01
C ALA A 120 4.48 -0.40 3.26
N ASP A 121 4.24 -1.11 4.37
CA ASP A 121 3.90 -0.47 5.64
C ASP A 121 5.04 0.36 6.23
N PHE A 122 6.24 -0.21 6.26
CA PHE A 122 7.47 0.46 6.70
C PHE A 122 7.75 1.71 5.86
N LEU A 123 7.73 1.59 4.53
CA LEU A 123 7.96 2.69 3.61
C LEU A 123 6.95 3.82 3.80
N ARG A 124 5.66 3.50 3.93
CA ARG A 124 4.62 4.51 4.20
C ARG A 124 4.91 5.29 5.47
N ASN A 125 5.22 4.60 6.57
CA ASN A 125 5.53 5.25 7.85
C ASN A 125 6.81 6.08 7.78
N ARG A 126 7.85 5.58 7.11
CA ARG A 126 9.13 6.29 6.94
C ARG A 126 8.97 7.56 6.09
N LEU A 127 8.21 7.47 5.01
CA LEU A 127 7.93 8.61 4.13
C LEU A 127 7.00 9.63 4.78
N LEU A 128 6.09 9.17 5.64
CA LEU A 128 5.23 10.04 6.45
C LEU A 128 6.07 10.87 7.44
N GLN A 129 6.99 10.24 8.17
CA GLN A 129 7.94 10.92 9.06
C GLN A 129 8.81 11.95 8.32
N ARG A 130 9.08 11.72 7.04
CA ARG A 130 9.88 12.61 6.17
C ARG A 130 9.03 13.63 5.42
N GLU A 131 7.75 13.75 5.76
CA GLU A 131 6.80 14.71 5.20
C GLU A 131 6.65 14.62 3.67
N LYS A 132 6.89 13.45 3.09
CA LYS A 132 6.81 13.23 1.65
C LYS A 132 5.36 13.13 1.18
N LYS A 133 5.12 13.50 -0.07
CA LYS A 133 3.85 13.20 -0.74
C LYS A 133 3.80 11.72 -1.05
N ILE A 134 2.72 11.04 -0.68
CA ILE A 134 2.61 9.58 -0.76
C ILE A 134 1.31 9.21 -1.46
N SER A 135 1.36 8.15 -2.24
CA SER A 135 0.18 7.47 -2.74
C SER A 135 0.28 5.96 -2.54
N PHE A 136 -0.83 5.30 -2.23
CA PHE A 136 -0.87 3.85 -2.12
C PHE A 136 -2.24 3.26 -2.47
N GLU A 137 -2.25 1.98 -2.83
CA GLU A 137 -3.45 1.18 -3.04
C GLU A 137 -3.85 0.37 -1.81
N THR A 138 -5.15 0.20 -1.60
CA THR A 138 -5.65 -0.73 -0.58
C THR A 138 -7.02 -1.30 -0.91
N VAL A 139 -7.31 -2.47 -0.34
CA VAL A 139 -8.66 -3.04 -0.26
C VAL A 139 -9.30 -2.81 1.11
N PHE A 140 -8.63 -2.06 2.01
CA PHE A 140 -8.98 -1.88 3.42
C PHE A 140 -9.23 -3.21 4.17
N SER A 141 -8.37 -4.20 3.94
CA SER A 141 -8.46 -5.50 4.63
C SER A 141 -8.04 -5.47 6.10
N HIS A 142 -7.41 -4.39 6.57
CA HIS A 142 -6.87 -4.29 7.92
C HIS A 142 -7.04 -2.87 8.49
N PRO A 143 -7.42 -2.70 9.78
CA PRO A 143 -7.64 -1.39 10.40
C PRO A 143 -6.44 -0.44 10.31
N SER A 144 -5.21 -0.99 10.29
CA SER A 144 -3.97 -0.20 10.24
C SER A 144 -3.90 0.80 9.08
N LYS A 145 -4.64 0.60 7.99
CA LYS A 145 -4.67 1.56 6.86
C LYS A 145 -5.39 2.85 7.25
N LEU A 146 -6.39 2.76 8.12
CA LEU A 146 -7.12 3.91 8.63
C LEU A 146 -6.36 4.57 9.76
N ASP A 147 -5.71 3.79 10.62
CA ASP A 147 -4.82 4.34 11.64
C ASP A 147 -3.68 5.14 10.99
N PHE A 148 -3.13 4.64 9.88
CA PHE A 148 -2.18 5.39 9.06
C PHE A 148 -2.76 6.68 8.49
N MET A 149 -4.00 6.66 7.96
CA MET A 149 -4.66 7.85 7.45
C MET A 149 -4.94 8.87 8.57
N LYS A 150 -5.42 8.43 9.74
CA LYS A 150 -5.62 9.29 10.92
C LYS A 150 -4.31 9.93 11.37
N LYS A 151 -3.23 9.14 11.45
CA LYS A 151 -1.88 9.62 11.76
C LYS A 151 -1.37 10.65 10.74
N ALA A 152 -1.65 10.45 9.45
CA ALA A 152 -1.30 11.42 8.43
C ALA A 152 -2.08 12.73 8.59
N ALA A 153 -3.41 12.64 8.81
CA ALA A 153 -4.26 13.80 9.06
C ALA A 153 -3.77 14.61 10.26
N SER A 154 -3.44 13.96 11.38
CA SER A 154 -2.91 14.63 12.58
C SER A 154 -1.54 15.29 12.35
N GLN A 155 -0.82 14.93 11.29
CA GLN A 155 0.45 15.56 10.88
C GLN A 155 0.29 16.65 9.80
N GLY A 156 -0.96 17.05 9.52
CA GLY A 156 -1.30 18.10 8.57
C GLY A 156 -1.32 17.66 7.10
N TYR A 157 -1.42 16.35 6.84
CA TYR A 157 -1.61 15.88 5.46
C TYR A 157 -3.02 16.16 4.97
N LYS A 158 -3.13 16.70 3.75
CA LYS A 158 -4.38 16.65 3.01
C LYS A 158 -4.58 15.26 2.40
N ILE A 159 -5.65 14.58 2.81
CA ILE A 159 -5.96 13.22 2.37
C ILE A 159 -6.95 13.27 1.19
N TYR A 160 -6.64 12.52 0.14
CA TYR A 160 -7.53 12.27 -0.99
C TYR A 160 -7.83 10.77 -1.05
N LEU A 161 -9.08 10.39 -0.81
CA LEU A 161 -9.53 9.01 -0.93
C LEU A 161 -10.28 8.82 -2.25
N TYR A 162 -9.78 7.92 -3.09
CA TYR A 162 -10.41 7.51 -4.34
C TYR A 162 -10.99 6.12 -4.15
N PHE A 163 -12.31 5.99 -4.11
CA PHE A 163 -12.96 4.69 -4.04
C PHE A 163 -13.36 4.22 -5.43
N ILE A 164 -12.84 3.06 -5.84
CA ILE A 164 -13.00 2.47 -7.16
C ILE A 164 -13.78 1.16 -6.99
N ALA A 165 -15.02 1.18 -7.45
CA ALA A 165 -15.92 0.04 -7.43
C ALA A 165 -16.67 -0.06 -8.77
N THR A 166 -17.00 -1.29 -9.16
CA THR A 166 -17.97 -1.57 -10.22
C THR A 166 -19.39 -1.40 -9.69
N GLU A 167 -20.37 -1.20 -10.59
CA GLU A 167 -21.79 -1.04 -10.26
C GLU A 167 -22.38 -2.21 -9.47
N SER A 168 -21.78 -3.41 -9.55
CA SER A 168 -22.16 -4.56 -8.73
C SER A 168 -20.95 -5.35 -8.21
N PRO A 169 -20.94 -5.76 -6.92
CA PRO A 169 -19.91 -6.65 -6.38
C PRO A 169 -19.87 -8.03 -7.06
N LEU A 170 -20.96 -8.48 -7.70
CA LEU A 170 -20.99 -9.74 -8.48
C LEU A 170 -20.09 -9.65 -9.73
N ILE A 171 -19.99 -8.45 -10.33
CA ILE A 171 -19.10 -8.19 -11.48
C ILE A 171 -17.62 -8.28 -11.09
N ASN A 172 -17.27 -7.94 -9.84
CA ASN A 172 -15.90 -8.11 -9.35
C ASN A 172 -15.53 -9.58 -9.16
N ILE A 173 -16.48 -10.41 -8.72
CA ILE A 173 -16.25 -11.85 -8.51
C ILE A 173 -16.06 -12.56 -9.85
N SER A 174 -16.89 -12.25 -10.87
CA SER A 174 -16.71 -12.82 -12.22
C SER A 174 -15.37 -12.42 -12.85
N ARG A 175 -14.97 -11.14 -12.74
CA ARG A 175 -13.67 -10.67 -13.25
C ARG A 175 -12.46 -11.30 -12.57
N ILE A 176 -12.52 -11.56 -11.26
CA ILE A 176 -11.45 -12.28 -10.55
C ILE A 176 -11.33 -13.72 -11.09
N LYS A 177 -12.47 -14.41 -11.26
CA LYS A 177 -12.54 -15.79 -11.79
C LYS A 177 -12.15 -15.91 -13.26
N GLU A 178 -12.33 -14.87 -14.07
CA GLU A 178 -11.92 -14.90 -15.49
C GLU A 178 -10.44 -14.57 -15.69
N VAL A 179 -9.86 -13.66 -14.89
CA VAL A 179 -8.49 -13.16 -15.09
C VAL A 179 -7.43 -13.97 -14.32
N ARG A 180 -7.72 -14.55 -13.16
CA ARG A 180 -6.71 -15.21 -12.30
C ARG A 180 -6.54 -16.72 -12.53
N THR A 181 -7.48 -17.36 -13.20
CA THR A 181 -7.53 -18.83 -13.31
C THR A 181 -6.50 -19.44 -14.29
N PRO A 182 -5.92 -18.70 -15.26
CA PRO A 182 -4.79 -19.23 -16.03
C PRO A 182 -3.39 -18.92 -15.43
N GLN A 183 -3.25 -17.99 -14.46
CA GLN A 183 -1.94 -17.43 -14.05
C GLN A 183 -1.62 -17.57 -12.55
N GLY A 184 -2.27 -18.48 -11.82
CA GLY A 184 -1.82 -18.89 -10.48
C GLY A 184 -2.08 -17.89 -9.34
N GLY A 185 -3.12 -17.06 -9.45
CA GLY A 185 -3.52 -16.17 -8.35
C GLY A 185 -4.41 -16.87 -7.31
N HIS A 186 -4.06 -16.76 -6.02
CA HIS A 186 -4.83 -17.33 -4.91
C HIS A 186 -6.31 -16.93 -4.90
N ASP A 187 -7.15 -17.92 -4.57
CA ASP A 187 -8.61 -17.85 -4.52
C ASP A 187 -9.09 -16.82 -3.49
N VAL A 188 -10.03 -15.93 -3.89
CA VAL A 188 -10.55 -14.87 -3.02
C VAL A 188 -11.89 -15.34 -2.44
N PRO A 189 -12.01 -15.59 -1.12
CA PRO A 189 -13.26 -16.06 -0.54
C PRO A 189 -14.40 -15.05 -0.76
N GLU A 190 -15.50 -15.54 -1.33
CA GLU A 190 -16.66 -14.78 -1.82
C GLU A 190 -17.29 -13.84 -0.76
N LYS A 191 -17.13 -14.17 0.53
CA LYS A 191 -17.56 -13.34 1.68
C LYS A 191 -16.76 -12.03 1.84
N LYS A 192 -15.49 -11.95 1.41
CA LYS A 192 -14.65 -10.73 1.56
C LYS A 192 -15.08 -9.60 0.64
N SER A 193 -15.57 -9.91 -0.56
CA SER A 193 -15.92 -8.91 -1.58
C SER A 193 -17.20 -8.12 -1.24
N LYS A 194 -18.19 -8.77 -0.60
CA LYS A 194 -19.45 -8.11 -0.18
C LYS A 194 -19.27 -7.20 1.04
N LEU A 195 -18.34 -7.52 1.95
CA LEU A 195 -18.10 -6.74 3.17
C LEU A 195 -17.35 -5.42 2.89
N ALA A 196 -16.55 -5.37 1.83
CA ALA A 196 -15.77 -4.19 1.46
C ALA A 196 -16.68 -2.97 1.20
N ILE A 197 -17.71 -3.06 0.36
CA ILE A 197 -18.55 -1.89 -0.01
C ILE A 197 -19.27 -1.29 1.21
N ARG A 198 -19.73 -2.12 2.15
CA ARG A 198 -20.49 -1.66 3.34
C ARG A 198 -19.59 -1.11 4.46
N ALA A 199 -18.40 -1.68 4.64
CA ALA A 199 -17.40 -1.16 5.59
C ALA A 199 -16.77 0.17 5.12
N HIS A 200 -16.62 0.37 3.81
CA HIS A 200 -15.99 1.58 3.25
C HIS A 200 -16.83 2.85 3.44
N TRP A 201 -18.16 2.74 3.45
CA TRP A 201 -19.04 3.89 3.73
C TRP A 201 -18.94 4.36 5.19
N GLY A 202 -18.75 3.43 6.14
CA GLY A 202 -18.49 3.76 7.54
C GLY A 202 -17.15 4.47 7.76
N TYR A 203 -16.13 4.14 6.96
CA TYR A 203 -14.83 4.82 7.04
C TYR A 203 -14.81 6.21 6.42
N PHE A 204 -15.65 6.46 5.40
CA PHE A 204 -15.82 7.79 4.81
C PHE A 204 -16.38 8.79 5.84
N MET A 205 -17.27 8.33 6.72
CA MET A 205 -17.88 9.12 7.81
C MET A 205 -16.94 9.38 9.01
N MET A 206 -15.82 8.65 9.13
CA MET A 206 -14.90 8.74 10.28
C MET A 206 -13.68 9.64 10.02
N LEU A 207 -13.53 10.20 8.82
CA LEU A 207 -12.45 11.13 8.51
C LEU A 207 -12.89 12.56 8.88
N PRO A 208 -12.07 13.33 9.61
CA PRO A 208 -12.40 14.71 9.93
C PRO A 208 -12.57 15.51 8.64
N SER A 209 -13.63 16.32 8.60
CA SER A 209 -13.97 17.27 7.53
C SER A 209 -12.94 18.38 7.37
#